data_AF-A0A382GQH5-F1
#
_entry.id   AF-A0A382GQH5-F1
#
_cell.length_a   1.000
_cell.length_b   1.000
_cell.length_c   1.000
_cell.angle_alpha   90.00
_cell.angle_beta   90.00
_cell.angle_gamma   90.00
#
_symmetry.space_group_name_H-M   'P 1'
#
loop_
_entity.id
_entity.type
_entity.pdbx_description
1 polymer ?
#
loop_
_entity_poly.entity_id
_entity_poly.type
_entity_poly.pdbx_seq_one_letter_code
_entity_poly.pdbx_strand_id
1 'polypeptide(L)' 'MNLKVLDEFAKNEIKPDSNLVLKHLKVLEEMVRIDSRSFSVNEFEGDRKTPSDMKEILDCASNYLRQI' A
#
# COMPACT_ATOMS: atom_id res chain seq x y z
N MET A 1 -16.69 -0.52 21.95
CA MET A 1 -15.46 0.29 22.14
C MET A 1 -15.87 1.70 22.52
N ASN A 2 -15.22 2.33 23.50
CA ASN A 2 -15.54 3.71 23.89
C ASN A 2 -15.11 4.67 22.77
N LEU A 3 -16.00 5.59 22.35
CA LEU A 3 -15.73 6.53 21.26
C LEU A 3 -14.51 7.42 21.52
N LYS A 4 -14.26 7.79 22.78
CA LYS A 4 -13.07 8.58 23.14
C LYS A 4 -11.78 7.77 22.95
N VAL A 5 -11.83 6.49 23.31
CA VAL A 5 -10.68 5.57 23.13
C VAL A 5 -10.41 5.33 21.65
N LEU A 6 -11.46 5.22 20.82
CA LEU A 6 -11.31 5.10 19.36
C LEU A 6 -10.73 6.39 18.75
N ASP A 7 -11.19 7.56 19.19
CA ASP A 7 -10.70 8.86 18.71
C ASP A 7 -9.23 9.08 19.08
N GLU A 8 -8.83 8.78 20.31
CA GLU A 8 -7.43 8.83 20.74
C GLU A 8 -6.55 7.84 19.98
N PHE A 9 -7.03 6.60 19.78
CA PHE A 9 -6.32 5.61 18.96
C PHE A 9 -6.12 6.11 17.54
N ALA A 10 -7.19 6.58 16.87
CA ALA A 10 -7.13 7.05 15.50
C ALA A 10 -6.19 8.24 15.32
N LYS A 11 -6.16 9.20 16.26
CA LYS A 11 -5.23 10.33 16.21
C LYS A 11 -3.76 9.92 16.34
N ASN A 12 -3.49 8.86 17.09
CA ASN A 12 -2.14 8.37 17.30
C ASN A 12 -1.65 7.48 16.15
N GLU A 13 -2.53 6.68 15.56
CA GLU A 13 -2.21 5.70 14.52
C GLU A 13 -2.48 6.20 13.09
N ILE A 14 -3.32 7.22 12.88
CA ILE A 14 -3.61 7.79 11.54
C ILE A 14 -2.94 9.15 11.43
N LYS A 15 -1.61 9.15 11.53
CA LYS A 15 -0.76 10.34 11.31
C LYS A 15 0.47 9.96 10.49
N PRO A 16 1.10 10.93 9.81
CA PRO A 16 2.38 10.70 9.15
C PRO A 16 3.37 10.01 10.08
N ASP A 17 4.15 9.08 9.53
CA ASP A 17 5.21 8.34 10.22
C ASP A 17 4.76 7.40 11.37
N SER A 18 3.46 7.27 11.62
CA SER A 18 2.94 6.23 12.51
C SER A 18 3.20 4.83 11.94
N ASN A 19 3.31 3.83 12.82
CA ASN A 19 3.55 2.45 12.40
C ASN A 19 2.45 1.94 11.45
N LEU A 20 1.19 2.26 11.75
CA LEU A 20 0.05 1.89 10.90
C LEU A 20 0.19 2.53 9.51
N VAL A 21 0.37 3.84 9.42
CA VAL A 21 0.51 4.53 8.12
C VAL A 21 1.73 4.05 7.35
N LEU A 22 2.89 3.90 7.99
CA LEU A 22 4.12 3.42 7.34
C LEU A 22 3.97 1.99 6.81
N LYS A 23 3.25 1.10 7.52
CA LYS A 23 2.96 -0.24 7.03
C LYS A 23 2.19 -0.18 5.71
N HIS A 24 1.15 0.65 5.63
CA HIS A 24 0.34 0.80 4.42
C HIS A 24 1.13 1.46 3.27
N LEU A 25 1.93 2.49 3.57
CA LEU A 25 2.75 3.17 2.56
C LEU A 25 3.82 2.25 1.96
N LYS A 26 4.46 1.40 2.74
CA LYS A 26 5.44 0.42 2.23
C LYS A 26 4.82 -0.56 1.22
N VAL A 27 3.58 -0.98 1.48
CA VAL A 27 2.87 -1.85 0.54
C VAL A 27 2.52 -1.10 -0.75
N LEU A 28 2.09 0.16 -0.63
CA LEU A 28 1.82 1.00 -1.80
C LEU A 28 3.09 1.24 -2.63
N GLU A 29 4.21 1.53 -1.98
CA GLU A 29 5.52 1.65 -2.62
C GLU A 29 5.88 0.38 -3.40
N GLU A 30 5.68 -0.79 -2.81
CA GLU A 30 5.93 -2.08 -3.47
C GLU A 30 5.00 -2.32 -4.67
N MET A 31 3.71 -1.99 -4.55
CA MET A 31 2.77 -2.09 -5.69
C MET A 31 3.13 -1.15 -6.84
N VAL A 32 3.54 0.08 -6.53
CA VAL A 32 4.00 1.06 -7.53
C VAL A 32 5.31 0.62 -8.17
N ARG A 33 6.24 0.03 -7.40
CA ARG A 33 7.48 -0.59 -7.91
C ARG A 33 7.19 -1.70 -8.93
N ILE A 34 6.09 -2.42 -8.74
CA ILE A 34 5.69 -3.54 -9.60
C ILE A 34 4.97 -3.04 -10.87
N ASP A 35 4.04 -2.09 -10.76
CA ASP A 35 3.29 -1.58 -11.91
C ASP A 35 2.85 -0.13 -11.72
N SER A 36 3.74 0.81 -12.02
CA SER A 36 3.53 2.23 -11.81
C SER A 36 2.39 2.80 -12.67
N ARG A 37 2.17 2.23 -13.86
CA ARG A 37 1.14 2.64 -14.82
C ARG A 37 -0.27 2.54 -14.25
N SER A 38 -0.54 1.50 -13.46
CA SER A 38 -1.84 1.31 -12.81
C SER A 38 -2.15 2.39 -11.75
N PHE A 39 -1.13 3.14 -11.31
CA PHE A 39 -1.24 4.20 -10.30
C PHE A 39 -1.09 5.61 -10.89
N SER A 40 -1.06 5.75 -12.23
CA SER A 40 -0.94 7.06 -12.91
C SER A 40 0.30 7.87 -12.51
N VAL A 41 1.39 7.19 -12.15
CA VAL A 41 2.68 7.82 -11.88
C VAL A 41 3.62 7.66 -13.08
N ASN A 42 4.71 8.42 -13.11
CA ASN A 42 5.67 8.38 -14.22
C ASN A 42 6.31 6.98 -14.33
N GLU A 43 6.42 6.49 -15.56
CA GLU A 43 7.09 5.23 -15.85
C GLU A 43 8.58 5.30 -15.45
N PHE A 44 9.12 4.23 -14.87
CA PHE A 44 10.53 4.14 -14.48
C PHE A 44 11.23 2.91 -15.05
N GLU A 45 12.55 2.93 -15.05
CA GLU A 45 13.40 1.81 -15.48
C GLU A 45 13.23 0.62 -14.49
N GLY A 46 12.28 -0.26 -14.79
CA GLY A 46 11.84 -1.32 -13.89
C GLY A 46 10.35 -1.63 -14.00
N ASP A 47 9.57 -0.73 -14.60
CA ASP A 47 8.19 -1.01 -14.94
C ASP A 47 8.06 -2.20 -15.88
N ARG A 48 7.00 -2.98 -15.65
CA ARG A 48 6.69 -4.16 -16.46
C ARG A 48 6.54 -3.78 -17.93
N LYS A 49 7.49 -4.27 -18.75
CA LYS A 49 7.50 -4.04 -20.21
C LYS A 49 6.31 -4.66 -20.95
N THR A 50 5.65 -5.66 -20.36
CA THR A 50 4.45 -6.28 -20.94
C THR A 50 3.30 -6.34 -19.91
N PRO A 51 2.04 -6.14 -20.32
CA PRO A 51 0.86 -6.24 -19.43
C PRO A 51 0.61 -7.64 -18.83
N SER A 52 1.37 -8.66 -19.26
CA SER A 52 1.07 -10.08 -19.03
C SER A 52 1.58 -10.66 -17.72
N ASP A 53 2.29 -9.92 -16.87
CA ASP A 53 2.77 -10.42 -15.58
C ASP A 53 1.97 -9.92 -14.36
N MET A 54 0.65 -9.69 -14.53
CA MET A 54 -0.28 -9.27 -13.46
C MET A 54 -0.21 -10.10 -12.16
N LYS A 55 0.31 -11.33 -12.22
CA LYS A 55 0.41 -12.23 -11.06
C LYS A 55 1.09 -11.58 -9.86
N GLU A 56 2.25 -10.95 -10.02
CA GLU A 56 3.00 -10.44 -8.85
C GLU A 56 2.32 -9.23 -8.17
N ILE A 57 1.66 -8.30 -8.90
CA ILE A 57 0.86 -7.23 -8.26
C ILE A 57 -0.39 -7.80 -7.58
N LEU A 58 -1.04 -8.80 -8.18
CA LEU A 58 -2.20 -9.47 -7.58
C LEU A 58 -1.82 -10.27 -6.33
N ASP A 59 -0.67 -10.94 -6.34
CA ASP A 59 -0.12 -11.65 -5.18
C ASP A 59 0.24 -10.66 -4.07
N CYS A 60 0.86 -9.52 -4.41
CA CYS A 60 1.12 -8.42 -3.47
C CYS A 60 -0.18 -7.89 -2.84
N ALA A 61 -1.20 -7.62 -3.66
CA ALA A 61 -2.52 -7.17 -3.18
C ALA A 61 -3.22 -8.21 -2.31
N SER A 62 -3.20 -9.48 -2.70
CA SER A 62 -3.80 -10.57 -1.92
C SER A 62 -3.11 -10.73 -0.56
N ASN A 63 -1.77 -10.68 -0.54
CA ASN A 63 -0.99 -10.75 0.69
C ASN A 63 -1.26 -9.57 1.62
N TYR A 64 -1.44 -8.37 1.06
CA TYR A 64 -1.79 -7.18 1.84
C TYR A 64 -3.18 -7.28 2.45
N LEU A 65 -4.20 -7.65 1.65
CA LEU A 65 -5.59 -7.75 2.12
C LEU A 65 -5.77 -8.81 3.22
N ARG A 66 -4.91 -9.83 3.28
CA ARG A 66 -4.90 -10.84 4.36
C ARG A 66 -4.31 -10.32 5.69
N GLN A 67 -3.67 -9.16 5.69
CA GLN A 67 -3.00 -8.56 6.86
C GLN A 67 -3.78 -7.40 7.49
N ILE A 68 -4.99 -7.14 7.00
CA ILE A 68 -5.92 -6.09 7.46
C ILE A 68 -7.14 -6.79 8.03
#